data_AF-A0A970ETT5-F1
#
_entry.id   AF-A0A970ETT5-F1
#
_cell.length_a   1.000
_cell.length_b   1.000
_cell.length_c   1.000
_cell.angle_alpha   90.00
_cell.angle_beta   90.00
_cell.angle_gamma   90.00
#
_symmetry.space_group_name_H-M   'P 1'
#
loop_
_entity.id
_entity.type
_entity.pdbx_description
1 polymer ?
#
loop_
_entity_poly.entity_id
_entity_poly.type
_entity_poly.pdbx_seq_one_letter_code
_entity_poly.pdbx_strand_id
1 'polypeptide(L)' 'MLKRASGVLMHVSSLPGKYGCGDFGDGARAWVDFLSSAGFSYWQTL' A
#
# COMPACT_ATOMS: atom_id res chain seq x y z
N MET A 1 -7.22 18.15 16.14
CA MET A 1 -5.80 18.15 15.73
C MET A 1 -5.52 16.81 15.08
N LEU A 2 -4.96 16.77 13.88
CA LEU A 2 -4.57 15.50 13.23
C LEU A 2 -3.41 14.88 14.03
N LYS A 3 -3.46 13.56 14.28
CA LYS A 3 -2.32 12.85 14.89
C LYS A 3 -1.14 12.86 13.92
N ARG A 4 0.08 13.04 14.41
CA ARG A 4 1.30 12.90 13.60
C ARG A 4 1.35 11.49 13.01
N ALA A 5 1.59 11.39 11.72
CA ALA A 5 1.63 10.14 10.99
C ALA A 5 2.49 10.27 9.72
N SER A 6 2.85 9.14 9.14
CA SER A 6 3.55 9.02 7.85
C SER A 6 2.79 8.06 6.93
N GLY A 7 3.08 8.13 5.64
CA GLY A 7 2.49 7.25 4.64
C GLY A 7 3.32 7.15 3.36
N VAL A 8 2.87 6.28 2.47
CA VAL A 8 3.49 6.05 1.16
C VAL A 8 2.49 6.37 0.04
N LEU A 9 2.96 7.06 -1.00
CA LEU A 9 2.24 7.24 -2.26
C LEU A 9 2.69 6.15 -3.23
N MET A 10 1.75 5.29 -3.63
CA MET A 10 2.01 4.26 -4.64
C MET A 10 0.69 3.89 -5.32
N HIS A 11 0.67 3.86 -6.65
CA HIS A 11 -0.50 3.41 -7.39
C HIS A 11 -0.63 1.89 -7.34
N VAL A 12 -1.86 1.38 -7.37
CA VAL A 12 -2.16 -0.05 -7.28
C VAL A 12 -1.49 -0.86 -8.39
N SER A 13 -1.40 -0.29 -9.61
CA SER A 13 -0.76 -0.97 -10.74
C SER A 13 0.73 -1.26 -10.54
N SER A 14 1.39 -0.58 -9.60
CA SER A 14 2.80 -0.78 -9.25
C SER A 14 3.01 -1.97 -8.31
N LEU A 15 1.95 -2.56 -7.77
CA LEU A 15 2.05 -3.74 -6.93
C LEU A 15 2.48 -4.97 -7.75
N PRO A 16 3.15 -5.96 -7.12
CA PRO A 16 3.31 -7.27 -7.71
C PRO A 16 1.93 -7.91 -7.96
N GLY A 17 1.66 -8.30 -9.20
CA GLY A 17 0.41 -8.94 -9.60
C GLY A 17 0.65 -10.07 -10.60
N LYS A 18 -0.24 -11.07 -10.59
CA LYS A 18 -0.08 -12.30 -11.37
C LYS A 18 -0.16 -12.08 -12.89
N TYR A 19 -0.87 -11.05 -13.32
CA TYR A 19 -1.23 -10.84 -14.73
C TYR A 19 -0.53 -9.63 -15.35
N GLY A 20 0.67 -9.29 -14.87
CA GLY A 20 1.52 -8.22 -15.44
C GLY A 20 1.19 -6.80 -14.97
N CYS A 21 0.21 -6.65 -14.08
CA CYS A 21 -0.15 -5.40 -13.44
C CYS A 21 -0.57 -5.69 -12.00
N GLY A 22 -0.29 -4.77 -11.08
CA GLY A 22 -0.79 -4.84 -9.71
C GLY A 22 -2.32 -4.74 -9.65
N ASP A 23 -2.91 -5.47 -8.72
CA ASP A 23 -4.35 -5.56 -8.51
C ASP A 23 -4.69 -5.55 -7.00
N PHE A 24 -5.97 -5.64 -6.66
CA PHE A 24 -6.45 -5.72 -5.27
C PHE A 24 -6.43 -7.14 -4.69
N GLY A 25 -5.55 -8.02 -5.20
CA GLY A 25 -5.36 -9.38 -4.73
C GLY A 25 -4.36 -9.50 -3.58
N ASP A 26 -3.64 -10.62 -3.53
CA ASP A 26 -2.74 -10.95 -2.41
C ASP A 26 -1.55 -9.99 -2.31
N GLY A 27 -1.09 -9.42 -3.44
CA GLY A 27 -0.05 -8.39 -3.45
C GLY A 27 -0.47 -7.11 -2.70
N ALA A 28 -1.74 -6.70 -2.82
CA ALA A 28 -2.26 -5.55 -2.09
C ALA A 28 -2.40 -5.83 -0.59
N ARG A 29 -2.80 -7.05 -0.20
CA ARG A 29 -2.85 -7.44 1.23
C ARG A 29 -1.46 -7.44 1.85
N ALA A 30 -0.50 -8.10 1.20
CA ALA A 30 0.89 -8.13 1.65
C ALA A 30 1.49 -6.71 1.75
N TRP A 31 1.12 -5.80 0.84
CA TRP A 31 1.53 -4.40 0.90
C TRP A 31 0.97 -3.67 2.12
N VAL A 32 -0.33 -3.84 2.42
CA VAL A 32 -0.95 -3.22 3.61
C VAL A 32 -0.37 -3.80 4.90
N ASP A 33 -0.14 -5.12 4.96
CA ASP A 33 0.51 -5.78 6.09
C ASP A 33 1.93 -5.24 6.30
N PHE A 34 2.68 -5.07 5.21
CA PHE A 34 4.00 -4.45 5.23
C PHE A 34 3.94 -3.02 5.78
N LEU A 35 3.07 -2.16 5.23
CA LEU A 35 2.93 -0.78 5.68
C LEU A 35 2.57 -0.70 7.17
N SER A 36 1.64 -1.54 7.61
CA SER A 36 1.25 -1.62 9.03
C SER A 36 2.43 -2.03 9.91
N SER A 37 3.18 -3.08 9.51
CA SER A 37 4.35 -3.55 10.25
C SER A 37 5.49 -2.53 10.30
N ALA A 38 5.62 -1.70 9.27
CA ALA A 38 6.61 -0.62 9.16
C ALA A 38 6.18 0.67 9.89
N GLY A 39 4.98 0.71 10.49
CA GLY A 39 4.46 1.86 11.23
C GLY A 39 3.87 2.98 10.36
N PHE A 40 3.71 2.77 9.06
CA PHE A 40 2.98 3.70 8.20
C PHE A 40 1.48 3.62 8.49
N SER A 41 0.82 4.78 8.49
CA SER A 41 -0.62 4.89 8.79
C SER A 41 -1.47 5.22 7.57
N TYR A 42 -0.83 5.63 6.47
CA TYR A 42 -1.51 6.02 5.25
C TYR A 42 -0.88 5.36 4.02
N TRP A 43 -1.76 4.90 3.13
CA TRP A 43 -1.41 4.58 1.75
C TRP A 43 -2.23 5.49 0.84
N GLN A 44 -1.56 6.32 0.06
CA GLN A 44 -2.19 7.15 -0.94
C GLN A 44 -2.05 6.49 -2.32
N THR A 45 -3.16 6.49 -3.08
CA THR A 45 -3.23 6.03 -4.48
C THR A 45 -3.68 7.19 -5.38
N LEU A 46 -3.40 7.06 -6.69
CA LEU A 46 -3.98 7.88 -7.75
C LEU A 46 -5.38 7.37 -8.13
#